data_AF-A0A7V9CJA9-F1
#
_entry.id   AF-A0A7V9CJA9-F1
#
_cell.length_a   1.000
_cell.length_b   1.000
_cell.length_c   1.000
_cell.angle_alpha   90.00
_cell.angle_beta   90.00
_cell.angle_gamma   90.00
#
_symmetry.space_group_name_H-M   'P 1'
#
loop_
_entity.id
_entity.type
_entity.pdbx_description
1 polymer ?
#
loop_
_entity_poly.entity_id
_entity_poly.type
_entity_poly.pdbx_seq_one_letter_code
_entity_poly.pdbx_strand_id
1 'polypeptide(L)' 'MALVGAEDTLTPPMLARTIAEGVADGVCVELPHAGHLASLEQPHAFTQALSAFLGRLS' A
#
# COMPACT_ATOMS: atom_id res chain seq x y z
N MET A 1 -5.21 -1.81 -5.99
CA MET A 1 -4.37 -1.03 -5.05
C MET A 1 -3.16 -1.86 -4.66
N ALA A 2 -1.97 -1.30 -4.75
CA ALA A 2 -0.77 -1.80 -4.08
C ALA A 2 -0.54 -0.95 -2.82
N LEU A 3 -0.39 -1.59 -1.65
CA LEU A 3 -0.22 -0.93 -0.37
C LEU A 3 1.04 -1.52 0.30
N VAL A 4 2.03 -0.69 0.58
CA VAL A 4 3.37 -1.12 1.00
C VAL A 4 3.92 -0.18 2.08
N GLY A 5 4.80 -0.67 2.93
CA GLY A 5 5.56 0.18 3.84
C GLY A 5 6.69 0.91 3.13
N ALA A 6 6.91 2.19 3.43
CA ALA A 6 7.98 3.00 2.82
C ALA A 6 9.40 2.49 3.14
N GLU A 7 9.54 1.72 4.22
CA GLU A 7 10.81 1.14 4.71
C GLU A 7 10.92 -0.36 4.37
N ASP A 8 10.02 -0.91 3.55
CA ASP A 8 10.09 -2.31 3.12
C ASP A 8 11.35 -2.55 2.27
N THR A 9 12.24 -3.43 2.76
CA THR A 9 13.45 -3.85 2.03
C THR A 9 13.28 -5.19 1.32
N LEU A 10 12.24 -5.97 1.63
CA LEU A 10 12.00 -7.29 1.05
C LEU A 10 11.22 -7.18 -0.27
N THR A 11 10.16 -6.36 -0.25
CA THR A 11 9.39 -5.98 -1.44
C THR A 11 9.32 -4.46 -1.54
N PRO A 12 10.42 -3.81 -1.98
CA PRO A 12 10.55 -2.36 -1.86
C PRO A 12 9.48 -1.57 -2.62
N PRO A 13 9.18 -0.32 -2.20
CA PRO A 13 8.08 0.49 -2.76
C PRO A 13 8.07 0.61 -4.28
N MET A 14 9.24 0.62 -4.92
CA MET A 14 9.35 0.63 -6.39
C MET A 14 8.62 -0.54 -7.04
N LEU A 15 8.65 -1.75 -6.46
CA LEU A 15 7.93 -2.91 -7.00
C LEU A 15 6.40 -2.74 -6.86
N ALA A 16 5.93 -2.20 -5.75
CA ALA A 16 4.52 -1.88 -5.54
C ALA A 16 4.02 -0.83 -6.55
N ARG A 17 4.84 0.19 -6.85
CA ARG A 17 4.57 1.17 -7.91
C ARG A 17 4.45 0.51 -9.27
N THR A 18 5.41 -0.35 -9.64
CA THR A 18 5.36 -1.11 -10.91
C THR A 18 4.08 -1.93 -11.03
N ILE A 19 3.64 -2.60 -9.95
CA ILE A 19 2.36 -3.33 -9.95
C ILE A 19 1.19 -2.38 -10.20
N ALA A 20 1.14 -1.24 -9.51
CA ALA A 20 0.05 -0.28 -9.66
C ALA A 20 0.00 0.32 -11.09
N GLU A 21 1.15 0.65 -11.67
CA GLU A 21 1.26 1.16 -13.05
C GLU A 21 0.80 0.15 -14.10
N GLY A 22 0.92 -1.16 -13.82
CA GLY A 22 0.48 -2.24 -14.70
C GLY A 22 -1.02 -2.56 -14.66
N VAL A 23 -1.80 -1.91 -13.78
CA VAL A 23 -3.23 -2.19 -13.58
C VAL A 23 -4.05 -0.95 -13.96
N ALA A 24 -5.11 -1.13 -14.76
CA ALA A 24 -6.06 -0.06 -15.06
C ALA A 24 -6.67 0.50 -13.77
N ASP A 25 -6.65 1.83 -13.60
CA ASP A 25 -7.02 2.53 -12.36
C ASP A 25 -6.24 2.09 -11.11
N GLY A 26 -5.07 1.50 -11.32
CA GLY A 26 -4.14 1.10 -10.27
C GLY A 26 -3.65 2.30 -9.47
N VAL A 27 -3.56 2.11 -8.15
CA VAL A 27 -3.02 3.09 -7.20
C VAL A 27 -2.00 2.42 -6.31
N CYS A 28 -0.88 3.11 -6.07
CA CYS A 28 0.14 2.72 -5.10
C CYS A 28 0.03 3.63 -3.88
N VAL A 29 -0.02 3.03 -2.69
CA VAL A 29 -0.04 3.73 -1.41
C VAL A 29 1.17 3.27 -0.60
N GLU A 30 1.98 4.23 -0.18
CA GLU A 30 3.14 3.99 0.67
C GLU A 30 2.86 4.50 2.08
N LEU A 31 3.04 3.64 3.08
CA LEU A 31 2.88 4.01 4.47
C LEU A 31 4.23 4.43 5.05
N PRO A 32 4.40 5.70 5.49
CA PRO A 32 5.61 6.09 6.20
C PRO A 32 5.74 5.32 7.51
N HIS A 33 6.96 5.07 7.96
CA HIS A 33 7.25 4.39 9.24
C HIS A 33 6.67 2.97 9.32
N ALA A 34 6.68 2.24 8.20
CA ALA A 34 6.34 0.82 8.09
C ALA A 34 7.30 0.11 7.14
N GLY A 35 7.71 -1.09 7.51
CA GLY A 35 8.46 -2.03 6.69
C GLY A 35 7.56 -3.03 5.98
N HIS A 36 8.03 -4.28 5.90
CA HIS A 36 7.38 -5.33 5.11
C HIS A 36 6.01 -5.76 5.65
N LEU A 37 5.83 -5.71 6.98
CA LEU A 37 4.60 -6.14 7.64
C LEU A 37 3.71 -4.93 7.97
N ALA A 38 3.51 -4.05 6.98
CA ALA A 38 2.83 -2.76 7.16
C ALA A 38 1.45 -2.84 7.83
N SER A 39 0.71 -3.93 7.64
CA SER A 39 -0.58 -4.18 8.32
C SER A 39 -0.46 -4.44 9.83
N LEU A 40 0.69 -4.95 10.29
CA LEU A 40 0.99 -5.18 11.70
C LEU A 40 1.72 -3.99 12.32
N GLU A 41 2.60 -3.33 11.55
CA GLU A 41 3.44 -2.23 12.02
C GLU A 41 2.64 -0.90 12.14
N GLN A 42 1.76 -0.64 11.17
CA GLN A 42 0.92 0.57 11.12
C GLN A 42 -0.56 0.20 10.89
N PRO A 43 -1.20 -0.56 11.79
CA PRO A 43 -2.51 -1.16 11.55
C PRO A 43 -3.62 -0.13 11.28
N HIS A 44 -3.56 1.03 11.93
CA HIS A 44 -4.56 2.09 11.77
C HIS A 44 -4.44 2.76 10.39
N ALA A 45 -3.22 3.12 9.98
CA ALA A 45 -2.97 3.73 8.68
C ALA A 45 -3.25 2.75 7.54
N PHE A 46 -2.87 1.47 7.72
CA PHE A 46 -3.17 0.41 6.76
C PHE A 46 -4.68 0.22 6.58
N THR A 47 -5.43 0.10 7.68
CA THR A 47 -6.88 -0.06 7.63
C THR A 47 -7.56 1.15 7.00
N GLN A 48 -7.13 2.36 7.34
CA GLN A 48 -7.66 3.59 6.74
C GLN A 48 -7.46 3.61 5.22
N ALA A 49 -6.25 3.30 4.73
CA ALA A 49 -5.96 3.25 3.30
C ALA A 49 -6.81 2.18 2.58
N LEU A 50 -6.94 1.00 3.18
CA LEU A 50 -7.77 -0.08 2.63
C LEU A 50 -9.26 0.29 2.59
N SER A 51 -9.80 0.81 3.69
CA SER A 51 -11.21 1.24 3.74
C SER A 51 -11.51 2.36 2.75
N ALA A 52 -10.60 3.34 2.59
CA ALA A 52 -10.75 4.40 1.60
C ALA A 52 -10.78 3.86 0.16
N PHE A 53 -9.95 2.85 -0.14
CA PHE A 53 -9.99 2.19 -1.45
C PHE A 53 -11.31 1.43 -1.67
N LEU A 54 -11.74 0.63 -0.69
CA LEU A 54 -12.99 -0.14 -0.79
C LEU A 54 -14.22 0.77 -0.93
N GLY A 55 -14.23 1.93 -0.27
CA GLY A 55 -15.31 2.92 -0.41
C GLY A 55 -15.43 3.57 -1.79
N ARG A 56 -14.43 3.40 -2.67
CA ARG A 56 -14.53 3.82 -4.08
C ARG A 56 -15.23 2.81 -4.98
N LEU A 57 -15.40 1.57 -4.51
CA LEU A 57 -15.97 0.47 -5.28
C LEU A 57 -17.48 0.29 -5.04
N SER A 58 -18.04 1.02 -4.08
CA SER A 58 -19.47 1.05 -3.75
C SER A 58 -20.25 2.03 -4.60
#